data_AF-A0A6B3FB28-F1
#
_entry.id   AF-A0A6B3FB28-F1
#
_cell.length_a   1.000
_cell.length_b   1.000
_cell.length_c   1.000
_cell.angle_alpha   90.00
_cell.angle_beta   90.00
_cell.angle_gamma   90.00
#
_symmetry.space_group_name_H-M   'P 1'
#
loop_
_entity.id
_entity.type
_entity.pdbx_description
1 polymer ?
#
loop_
_entity_poly.entity_id
_entity_poly.type
_entity_poly.pdbx_seq_one_letter_code
_entity_poly.pdbx_strand_id
1 'polypeptide(L)'
;DEVKKEAAPEGEILPLFDFEPSAEDVLDALLPRYVESRIYNALLQSAASKHAATRRAMKSATDNAGELINTLSRLANQARQAEITQE
;
A
#
# COMPACT_ATOMS: atom_id res chain seq x y z
N ASP A 1 -57.88 -10.37 -3.09
CA ASP A 1 -57.47 -11.24 -1.98
C ASP A 1 -56.24 -10.69 -1.31
N GLU A 2 -56.42 -10.36 -0.03
CA GLU A 2 -55.48 -9.64 0.82
C GLU A 2 -54.23 -10.48 1.10
N VAL A 3 -53.05 -9.89 0.88
CA VAL A 3 -51.78 -10.43 1.38
C VAL A 3 -51.78 -10.24 2.90
N LYS A 4 -52.10 -11.30 3.63
CA LYS A 4 -51.98 -11.37 5.09
C LYS A 4 -50.53 -11.11 5.48
N LYS A 5 -50.28 -9.96 6.08
CA LYS A 5 -49.04 -9.65 6.78
C LYS A 5 -49.14 -10.29 8.17
N GLU A 6 -48.59 -11.48 8.34
CA GLU A 6 -48.46 -12.08 9.67
C GLU A 6 -47.52 -11.20 10.51
N ALA A 7 -48.04 -10.69 11.62
CA ALA A 7 -47.27 -9.89 12.56
C ALA A 7 -46.30 -10.81 13.32
N ALA A 8 -45.00 -10.58 13.14
CA ALA A 8 -43.95 -11.26 13.88
C ALA A 8 -44.09 -10.97 15.40
N PRO A 9 -43.81 -11.94 16.28
CA PRO A 9 -43.92 -11.76 17.73
C PRO A 9 -42.98 -10.65 18.23
N GLU A 10 -43.46 -9.82 19.17
CA GLU A 10 -42.66 -8.77 19.80
C GLU A 10 -41.41 -9.37 20.48
N GLY A 11 -40.23 -9.03 19.94
CA GLY A 11 -38.92 -9.44 20.46
C GLY A 11 -38.04 -10.23 19.49
N GLU A 12 -38.55 -10.61 18.33
CA GLU A 12 -37.77 -11.34 17.33
C GLU A 12 -36.97 -10.37 16.45
N ILE A 13 -35.64 -10.35 16.62
CA ILE A 13 -34.74 -9.55 15.79
C ILE A 13 -34.65 -10.25 14.43
N LEU A 14 -35.41 -9.74 13.46
CA LEU A 14 -35.31 -10.18 12.07
C LEU A 14 -34.00 -9.67 11.45
N PRO A 15 -33.35 -10.45 10.57
CA PRO A 15 -32.16 -9.98 9.86
C PRO A 15 -32.49 -8.75 9.01
N LEU A 16 -31.53 -7.82 8.91
CA LEU A 16 -31.71 -6.59 8.13
C LEU A 16 -31.77 -6.85 6.60
N PHE A 17 -31.39 -8.06 6.19
CA PHE A 17 -31.29 -8.50 4.80
C PHE A 17 -31.84 -9.92 4.66
N ASP A 18 -32.56 -10.16 3.58
CA ASP A 18 -32.94 -11.51 3.15
C ASP A 18 -31.80 -12.12 2.33
N PHE A 19 -31.52 -13.39 2.56
CA PHE A 19 -30.46 -14.13 1.88
C PHE A 19 -31.07 -15.19 0.96
N GLU A 20 -30.66 -15.20 -0.30
CA GLU A 20 -31.06 -16.19 -1.29
C GLU A 20 -29.78 -16.88 -1.81
N PRO A 21 -29.65 -18.22 -1.76
CA PRO A 21 -30.65 -19.24 -1.35
C PRO A 21 -30.74 -19.50 0.16
N SER A 22 -29.66 -19.29 0.92
CA SER A 22 -29.66 -19.28 2.39
C SER A 22 -28.49 -18.44 2.89
N ALA A 23 -28.53 -17.99 4.16
CA ALA A 23 -27.43 -17.22 4.74
C ALA A 23 -26.11 -18.01 4.78
N GLU A 24 -26.19 -19.33 5.00
CA GLU A 24 -25.03 -20.23 5.03
C GLU A 24 -24.38 -20.33 3.64
N ASP A 25 -25.19 -20.61 2.60
CA ASP A 25 -24.70 -20.71 1.22
C ASP A 25 -24.06 -19.40 0.73
N VAL A 26 -24.67 -18.27 1.06
CA VAL A 26 -24.13 -16.94 0.72
C VAL A 26 -22.80 -16.70 1.45
N LEU A 27 -22.71 -17.05 2.73
CA LEU A 27 -21.49 -16.88 3.51
C LEU A 27 -20.36 -17.77 2.98
N ASP A 28 -20.65 -19.03 2.67
CA ASP A 28 -19.67 -19.98 2.10
C ASP A 28 -19.13 -19.51 0.75
N ALA A 29 -19.97 -18.87 -0.08
CA ALA A 29 -19.53 -18.28 -1.34
C ALA A 29 -18.72 -16.98 -1.13
N LEU A 30 -19.05 -16.18 -0.12
CA LEU A 30 -18.41 -14.89 0.15
C LEU A 30 -17.07 -15.02 0.88
N LEU A 31 -16.93 -15.97 1.80
CA LEU A 31 -15.72 -16.12 2.62
C LEU A 31 -14.44 -16.28 1.78
N PRO A 32 -14.38 -17.15 0.74
CA PRO A 32 -13.21 -17.25 -0.12
C PRO A 32 -12.88 -15.94 -0.83
N ARG A 33 -13.90 -15.25 -1.37
CA ARG A 33 -13.75 -13.96 -2.08
C ARG A 33 -13.29 -12.85 -1.14
N TYR A 34 -13.76 -12.87 0.11
CA TYR A 34 -13.32 -11.94 1.14
C TYR A 34 -11.83 -12.14 1.44
N VAL A 35 -11.40 -13.38 1.68
CA VAL A 35 -9.99 -13.70 1.95
C VAL A 35 -9.11 -13.32 0.75
N GLU A 36 -9.53 -13.67 -0.46
CA GLU A 36 -8.84 -13.28 -1.70
C GLU A 36 -8.69 -11.76 -1.81
N SER A 37 -9.77 -11.01 -1.61
CA SER A 37 -9.76 -9.54 -1.62
C SER A 37 -8.82 -8.96 -0.55
N ARG A 38 -8.80 -9.54 0.66
CA ARG A 38 -7.90 -9.10 1.73
C ARG A 38 -6.44 -9.32 1.37
N ILE A 39 -6.10 -10.48 0.82
CA ILE A 39 -4.74 -10.79 0.36
C ILE A 39 -4.35 -9.87 -0.79
N TYR A 40 -5.22 -9.69 -1.78
CA TYR A 40 -4.97 -8.80 -2.91
C TYR A 40 -4.70 -7.36 -2.46
N ASN A 41 -5.50 -6.83 -1.53
CA ASN A 41 -5.27 -5.52 -0.94
C ASN A 41 -3.91 -5.43 -0.22
N ALA A 42 -3.52 -6.46 0.54
CA ALA A 42 -2.23 -6.50 1.21
C ALA A 42 -1.07 -6.49 0.20
N LEU A 43 -1.20 -7.19 -0.94
CA LEU A 43 -0.21 -7.18 -2.01
C LEU A 43 -0.09 -5.80 -2.67
N LEU A 44 -1.21 -5.11 -2.93
CA LEU A 44 -1.20 -3.75 -3.45
C LEU A 44 -0.51 -2.77 -2.48
N GLN A 45 -0.81 -2.87 -1.19
CA GLN A 45 -0.15 -2.07 -0.15
C GLN A 45 1.35 -2.36 -0.06
N SER A 46 1.76 -3.62 -0.20
CA SER A 46 3.17 -4.02 -0.24
C SER A 46 3.89 -3.43 -1.45
N ALA A 47 3.29 -3.50 -2.65
CA ALA A 47 3.84 -2.91 -3.87
C ALA A 47 4.00 -1.38 -3.75
N ALA A 48 2.98 -0.69 -3.24
CA ALA A 48 3.05 0.75 -2.97
C ALA A 48 4.16 1.08 -1.96
N SER A 49 4.28 0.29 -0.89
CA SER A 49 5.32 0.44 0.13
C SER A 49 6.72 0.23 -0.44
N LYS A 50 6.90 -0.77 -1.32
CA LYS A 50 8.15 -0.98 -2.06
C LYS A 50 8.52 0.26 -2.88
N HIS A 51 7.60 0.78 -3.69
CA HIS A 51 7.87 1.99 -4.49
C HIS A 51 8.22 3.20 -3.62
N ALA A 52 7.55 3.38 -2.47
CA ALA A 52 7.89 4.44 -1.53
C ALA A 52 9.29 4.24 -0.93
N ALA A 53 9.62 3.02 -0.49
CA ALA A 53 10.94 2.69 0.06
C ALA A 53 12.06 2.89 -0.97
N THR A 54 11.87 2.42 -2.21
CA THR A 54 12.82 2.62 -3.30
C THR A 54 13.03 4.11 -3.58
N ARG A 55 11.96 4.92 -3.65
CA ARG A 55 12.12 6.37 -3.86
C ARG A 55 12.94 7.03 -2.76
N ARG A 56 12.72 6.67 -1.48
CA ARG A 56 13.52 7.18 -0.37
C ARG A 56 14.98 6.76 -0.47
N ALA A 57 15.24 5.48 -0.75
CA ALA A 57 16.60 4.97 -0.91
C ALA A 57 17.34 5.66 -2.06
N MET A 58 16.68 5.87 -3.21
CA MET A 58 17.27 6.57 -4.35
C MET A 58 17.50 8.04 -4.05
N LYS A 59 16.60 8.70 -3.31
CA LYS A 59 16.84 10.07 -2.84
C LYS A 59 18.12 10.17 -2.01
N SER A 60 18.28 9.30 -1.01
CA SER A 60 19.50 9.26 -0.20
C SER A 60 20.74 8.95 -1.04
N ALA A 61 20.65 8.05 -2.02
CA ALA A 61 21.76 7.77 -2.93
C ALA A 61 22.16 9.01 -3.76
N THR A 62 21.19 9.76 -4.28
CA THR A 62 21.42 11.01 -5.01
C THR A 62 22.04 12.09 -4.11
N ASP A 63 21.54 12.25 -2.89
CA ASP A 63 22.07 13.21 -1.93
C ASP A 63 23.55 12.89 -1.61
N ASN A 64 23.86 11.61 -1.33
CA ASN A 64 25.24 11.14 -1.08
C ASN A 64 26.16 11.33 -2.30
N ALA A 65 25.65 11.07 -3.51
CA ALA A 65 26.42 11.30 -4.74
C ALA A 65 26.73 12.79 -4.92
N GLY A 66 25.80 13.68 -4.60
CA GLY A 66 26.01 15.12 -4.61
C GLY A 66 27.11 15.57 -3.64
N GLU A 67 27.13 15.02 -2.43
CA GLU A 67 28.20 15.27 -1.46
C GLU A 67 29.58 14.82 -1.97
N LEU A 68 29.65 13.63 -2.58
CA LEU A 68 30.87 13.10 -3.15
C LEU A 68 31.38 13.97 -4.30
N ILE A 69 30.50 14.40 -5.21
CA ILE A 69 30.84 15.31 -6.32
C ILE A 69 31.45 16.60 -5.76
N ASN A 70 30.79 17.23 -4.79
CA ASN A 70 31.29 18.46 -4.17
C ASN A 70 32.68 18.28 -3.55
N THR A 71 32.89 17.15 -2.87
CA THR A 71 34.18 16.83 -2.25
C THR A 71 35.28 16.63 -3.29
N LEU A 72 35.01 15.82 -4.31
CA LEU A 72 35.97 15.55 -5.39
C LEU A 72 36.27 16.81 -6.21
N SER A 73 35.28 17.67 -6.48
CA SER A 73 35.50 18.95 -7.16
C SER A 73 36.41 19.89 -6.37
N ARG A 74 36.29 19.91 -5.04
CA ARG A 74 37.20 20.69 -4.18
C ARG A 74 38.62 20.14 -4.22
N LEU A 75 38.78 18.82 -4.10
CA LEU A 75 40.07 18.15 -4.18
C LEU A 75 40.75 18.38 -5.54
N ALA A 76 40.00 18.26 -6.64
CA ALA A 76 40.51 18.51 -7.98
C ALA A 76 41.00 19.96 -8.15
N ASN A 77 40.27 20.94 -7.61
CA ASN A 77 40.69 22.34 -7.65
C ASN A 77 41.93 22.60 -6.80
N GLN A 78 42.04 21.97 -5.63
CA GLN A 78 43.24 22.06 -4.78
C GLN A 78 44.46 21.46 -5.46
N ALA A 79 44.33 20.25 -6.05
CA ALA A 79 45.40 19.60 -6.80
C ALA A 79 45.87 20.46 -7.98
N ARG A 80 44.93 21.02 -8.76
CA ARG A 80 45.25 21.95 -9.85
C ARG A 80 46.01 23.19 -9.38
N GLN A 81 45.62 23.77 -8.24
CA GLN A 81 46.35 24.91 -7.68
C GLN A 81 47.75 24.52 -7.22
N ALA A 82 47.91 23.35 -6.59
CA ALA A 82 49.20 22.85 -6.17
C ALA A 82 50.15 22.64 -7.36
N GLU A 83 49.66 22.07 -8.46
CA GLU A 83 50.42 21.94 -9.72
C GLU A 83 50.87 23.31 -10.26
N ILE A 84 49.97 24.30 -10.33
CA ILE A 84 50.30 25.66 -10.79
C ILE A 84 51.38 26.32 -9.94
N THR A 85 51.37 26.09 -8.62
CA THR A 85 52.39 26.65 -7.71
C THR A 85 53.73 25.93 -7.78
N GLN A 86 53.79 24.76 -8.42
CA GLN A 86 54.95 23.89 -8.48
C GLN A 86 55.66 23.94 -9.86
N GLU A 87 55.01 24.48 -10.89
CA GLU A 87 55.63 24.98 -12.13
C GLU A 87 56.41 26.29 -11.89
#